data_AF-T0F4U0-F1
#
_entry.id   AF-T0F4U0-F1
#
_cell.length_a   1.000
_cell.length_b   1.000
_cell.length_c   1.000
_cell.angle_alpha   90.00
_cell.angle_beta   90.00
_cell.angle_gamma   90.00
#
_symmetry.space_group_name_H-M   'P 1'
#
loop_
_entity.id
_entity.type
_entity.pdbx_description
1 polymer ?
#
loop_
_entity_poly.entity_id
_entity_poly.type
_entity_poly.pdbx_seq_one_letter_code
_entity_poly.pdbx_strand_id
1 'polypeptide(L)'
;MGYLDEKNAKWVIRDQEKEKKLFNRKISIEEFQNDDFIYHAKQKGVDIKIGLDIATLALKKLVQKIVLISGDSDFVPASKLARVEGIIFTLDPMGNHIREDLEEHIDYLTTRLPQFKKQQQ
;
A
#
# COMPACT_ATOMS: atom_id res chain seq x y z
N MET A 1 6.61 -13.47 0.72
CA MET A 1 7.42 -12.66 1.65
C MET A 1 7.05 -11.20 1.41
N GLY A 2 6.69 -10.46 2.46
CA GLY A 2 6.17 -9.08 2.31
C GLY A 2 7.25 -8.13 1.81
N TYR A 3 6.89 -7.25 0.88
CA TYR A 3 7.76 -6.18 0.43
C TYR A 3 7.75 -5.06 1.47
N LEU A 4 8.93 -4.68 1.96
CA LEU A 4 9.09 -3.41 2.67
C LEU A 4 9.09 -2.32 1.62
N ASP A 5 8.21 -1.33 1.77
CA ASP A 5 8.10 -0.21 0.84
C ASP A 5 9.31 0.73 1.00
N GLU A 6 10.39 0.40 0.29
CA GLU A 6 11.65 1.17 0.24
C GLU A 6 11.44 2.64 -0.17
N LYS A 7 10.32 2.98 -0.81
CA LYS A 7 10.02 4.35 -1.24
C LYS A 7 9.48 5.23 -0.12
N ASN A 8 8.97 4.66 0.97
CA ASN A 8 8.25 5.40 2.01
C ASN A 8 8.98 5.47 3.36
N ALA A 9 10.23 4.97 3.41
CA ALA A 9 11.06 5.06 4.59
C ALA A 9 12.24 5.99 4.36
N LYS A 10 12.39 7.00 5.23
CA LYS A 10 13.48 7.98 5.14
C LYS A 10 14.10 8.22 6.51
N TRP A 11 15.41 8.44 6.50
CA TRP A 11 16.09 9.02 7.65
C TRP A 11 15.75 10.50 7.72
N VAL A 12 15.26 10.95 8.87
CA VAL A 12 14.96 12.36 9.12
C VAL A 12 15.67 12.82 10.37
N ILE A 13 16.03 14.10 10.42
CA ILE A 13 16.60 14.70 11.62
C ILE A 13 15.47 14.79 12.66
N ARG A 14 15.73 14.28 13.87
CA ARG A 14 14.77 14.24 14.98
C ARG A 14 14.33 15.63 15.40
N ASP A 15 15.29 16.55 15.49
CA ASP A 15 15.12 17.90 16.03
C ASP A 15 15.07 18.94 14.89
N GLN A 16 13.89 19.52 14.69
CA GLN A 16 13.66 20.53 13.67
C GLN A 16 14.46 21.82 13.90
N GLU A 17 14.81 22.15 15.15
CA GLU A 17 15.62 23.33 15.44
C GLU A 17 17.09 23.09 15.09
N LYS A 18 17.61 21.87 15.29
CA LYS A 18 18.94 21.47 14.77
C LYS A 18 18.94 21.45 13.23
N GLU A 19 17.91 20.91 12.61
CA GLU A 19 17.75 20.92 11.14
C GLU A 19 17.79 22.36 10.57
N LYS A 20 17.02 23.29 11.16
CA LYS A 20 17.06 24.71 10.78
C LYS A 20 18.43 25.34 11.01
N LYS A 21 19.12 25.02 12.10
CA LYS A 21 20.47 25.54 12.38
C LYS A 21 21.49 25.02 11.36
N LEU A 22 21.36 23.76 10.93
CA LEU A 22 22.20 23.17 9.88
C LEU A 22 21.99 23.90 8.55
N PHE A 23 20.75 24.11 8.11
CA PHE A 23 20.46 24.85 6.88
C PHE A 23 20.88 26.32 6.94
N ASN A 24 20.87 26.93 8.14
CA ASN A 24 21.38 28.28 8.37
C ASN A 24 22.90 28.33 8.62
N ARG A 25 23.63 27.22 8.44
CA ARG A 25 25.08 27.11 8.66
C ARG A 25 25.56 27.54 10.05
N LYS A 26 24.68 27.40 11.05
CA LYS A 26 24.99 27.70 12.46
C LYS A 26 25.61 26.52 13.21
N ILE A 27 25.40 25.31 12.69
CA ILE A 27 26.01 24.07 13.16
C ILE A 27 26.49 23.28 11.93
N SER A 28 27.52 22.47 12.12
CA SER A 28 28.08 21.63 11.06
C SER A 28 27.61 20.18 11.17
N ILE A 29 27.76 19.41 10.09
CA ILE A 29 27.30 18.01 10.06
C ILE A 29 28.09 17.12 11.04
N GLU A 30 29.33 17.52 11.39
CA GLU A 30 30.16 16.78 12.34
C GLU A 30 29.64 16.86 13.79
N GLU A 31 28.72 17.79 14.08
CA GLU A 31 28.08 17.94 15.40
C GLU A 31 26.88 17.02 15.59
N PHE A 32 26.46 16.28 14.55
CA PHE A 32 25.35 15.33 14.63
C PHE A 32 25.82 13.98 15.18
N GLN A 33 25.02 13.41 16.08
CA GLN A 33 25.20 12.03 16.55
C GLN A 33 24.12 11.11 15.98
N ASN A 34 24.33 9.80 16.08
CA ASN A 34 23.38 8.81 15.57
C ASN A 34 21.95 9.01 16.13
N ASP A 35 21.81 9.44 17.39
CA ASP A 35 20.51 9.69 18.02
C ASP A 35 19.75 10.91 17.47
N ASP A 36 20.45 11.81 16.76
CA ASP A 36 19.86 12.96 16.08
C ASP A 36 19.10 12.56 14.80
N PHE A 37 19.27 11.32 14.33
CA PHE A 37 18.54 10.77 13.19
C PHE A 37 17.48 9.78 13.66
N ILE A 38 16.27 9.88 13.10
CA ILE A 38 15.23 8.88 13.27
C ILE A 38 14.91 8.24 11.92
N TYR A 39 14.73 6.93 11.96
CA TYR A 39 14.18 6.21 10.83
C TYR A 39 12.67 6.42 10.82
N HIS A 40 12.20 7.28 9.92
CA HIS A 40 10.78 7.53 9.74
C HIS A 40 10.24 6.65 8.62
N ALA A 41 9.82 5.44 8.98
CA ALA A 41 9.01 4.59 8.13
C ALA A 41 7.53 4.86 8.42
N LYS A 42 6.84 5.52 7.48
CA LYS A 42 5.39 5.73 7.61
C LYS A 42 4.71 4.36 7.46
N GLN A 43 4.30 3.77 8.57
CA GLN A 43 3.66 2.46 8.58
C GLN A 43 2.29 2.56 7.89
N LYS A 44 2.16 1.95 6.70
CA LYS A 44 0.90 1.84 5.95
C LYS A 44 -0.07 0.87 6.65
N GLY A 45 -0.61 1.25 7.79
CA GLY A 45 -1.55 0.39 8.55
C GLY A 45 -2.90 0.19 7.85
N VAL A 46 -3.19 0.96 6.79
CA VAL A 46 -4.43 0.86 6.02
C VAL A 46 -4.53 -0.47 5.27
N ASP A 47 -3.45 -0.91 4.63
CA ASP A 47 -3.47 -2.12 3.80
C ASP A 47 -3.68 -3.37 4.65
N ILE A 48 -3.10 -3.39 5.85
CA ILE A 48 -3.33 -4.45 6.84
C ILE A 48 -4.78 -4.47 7.31
N LYS A 49 -5.38 -3.30 7.59
CA LYS A 49 -6.79 -3.21 8.02
C LYS A 49 -7.73 -3.71 6.92
N ILE A 50 -7.52 -3.26 5.68
CA ILE A 50 -8.31 -3.70 4.52
C ILE A 50 -8.14 -5.20 4.30
N GLY A 51 -6.91 -5.72 4.40
CA GLY A 51 -6.64 -7.15 4.29
C GLY A 51 -7.37 -7.97 5.37
N LEU A 52 -7.40 -7.48 6.60
CA LEU A 52 -8.11 -8.12 7.72
C LEU A 52 -9.62 -8.12 7.51
N ASP A 53 -10.18 -7.03 6.98
CA ASP A 53 -11.61 -6.95 6.66
C ASP A 53 -11.98 -7.94 5.55
N ILE A 54 -11.20 -7.99 4.47
CA ILE A 54 -11.38 -8.97 3.38
C ILE A 54 -11.34 -10.40 3.94
N ALA A 55 -10.32 -10.71 4.75
CA ALA A 55 -10.18 -12.04 5.35
C ALA A 55 -11.37 -12.38 6.27
N THR A 56 -11.82 -11.43 7.08
CA THR A 56 -12.94 -11.62 8.00
C THR A 56 -14.25 -11.85 7.24
N LEU A 57 -14.53 -11.04 6.24
CA LEU A 57 -15.71 -11.18 5.37
C LEU A 57 -15.68 -12.52 4.63
N ALA A 58 -14.49 -12.95 4.22
CA ALA A 58 -14.30 -14.18 3.47
C ALA A 58 -14.48 -15.44 4.31
N LEU A 59 -13.72 -15.57 5.39
CA LEU A 59 -13.75 -16.75 6.26
C LEU A 59 -15.11 -16.95 6.93
N LYS A 60 -15.80 -15.85 7.25
CA LYS A 60 -17.16 -15.91 7.82
C LYS A 60 -18.26 -16.06 6.76
N LYS A 61 -17.90 -16.09 5.47
CA LYS A 61 -18.83 -16.19 4.33
C LYS A 61 -19.99 -15.19 4.39
N LEU A 62 -19.68 -13.96 4.82
CA LEU A 62 -20.69 -12.91 5.00
C LEU A 62 -21.07 -12.22 3.68
N VAL A 63 -20.26 -12.42 2.63
CA VAL A 63 -20.43 -11.82 1.31
C VAL A 63 -20.19 -12.86 0.23
N GLN A 64 -20.79 -12.64 -0.94
CA GLN A 64 -20.59 -13.48 -2.13
C GLN A 64 -19.60 -12.84 -3.12
N LYS A 65 -19.39 -11.52 -2.99
CA LYS A 65 -18.54 -10.74 -3.87
C LYS A 65 -17.85 -9.62 -3.11
N ILE A 66 -16.58 -9.41 -3.39
CA ILE A 66 -15.78 -8.28 -2.95
C ILE A 66 -15.34 -7.49 -4.18
N VAL A 67 -15.53 -6.17 -4.13
CA VAL A 67 -15.02 -5.23 -5.15
C VAL A 67 -13.98 -4.36 -4.46
N LEU A 68 -12.71 -4.59 -4.75
CA LEU A 68 -11.60 -3.79 -4.26
C LEU A 68 -11.32 -2.66 -5.25
N ILE A 69 -11.38 -1.43 -4.78
CA ILE A 69 -10.99 -0.25 -5.55
C ILE A 69 -9.64 0.19 -5.00
N SER A 70 -8.56 -0.19 -5.68
CA SER A 70 -7.21 0.07 -5.21
C SER A 70 -6.22 -0.05 -6.37
N GLY A 71 -5.25 0.86 -6.38
CA GLY A 71 -4.08 0.75 -7.26
C GLY A 71 -2.86 0.11 -6.59
N ASP A 72 -3.00 -0.42 -5.38
CA ASP A 72 -1.92 -1.10 -4.65
C ASP A 72 -1.95 -2.62 -4.89
N SER A 73 -0.79 -3.20 -5.20
CA SER A 73 -0.61 -4.63 -5.41
C SER A 73 -0.45 -5.44 -4.12
N ASP A 74 -0.32 -4.80 -2.96
CA ASP A 74 -0.07 -5.50 -1.69
C ASP A 74 -1.25 -6.38 -1.22
N PHE A 75 -2.39 -6.33 -1.91
CA PHE A 75 -3.61 -7.10 -1.58
C PHE A 75 -3.67 -8.53 -2.15
N VAL A 76 -2.65 -8.99 -2.88
CA VAL A 76 -2.57 -10.35 -3.44
C VAL A 76 -2.91 -11.46 -2.41
N PRO A 77 -2.37 -11.43 -1.16
CA PRO A 77 -2.68 -12.49 -0.19
C PRO A 77 -4.16 -12.52 0.21
N ALA A 78 -4.78 -11.33 0.33
CA ALA A 78 -6.18 -11.19 0.72
C ALA A 78 -7.14 -11.59 -0.41
N SER A 79 -6.82 -11.22 -1.66
CA SER A 79 -7.60 -11.64 -2.83
C SER A 79 -7.54 -13.15 -3.03
N LYS A 80 -6.36 -13.75 -2.88
CA LYS A 80 -6.18 -15.20 -2.94
C LYS A 80 -7.01 -15.93 -1.89
N LEU A 81 -7.01 -15.46 -0.64
CA LEU A 81 -7.83 -16.04 0.43
C LEU A 81 -9.32 -15.96 0.08
N ALA A 82 -9.80 -14.79 -0.36
CA ALA A 82 -11.20 -14.60 -0.73
C ALA A 82 -11.63 -15.56 -1.85
N ARG A 83 -10.80 -15.74 -2.90
CA ARG A 83 -11.11 -16.68 -3.99
C ARG A 83 -11.13 -18.13 -3.52
N VAL A 84 -10.19 -18.54 -2.66
CA VAL A 84 -10.17 -19.89 -2.08
C VAL A 84 -11.43 -20.19 -1.28
N GLU A 85 -11.97 -19.19 -0.57
CA GLU A 85 -13.24 -19.30 0.16
C GLU A 85 -14.49 -19.24 -0.76
N GLY A 86 -14.30 -19.16 -2.08
CA GLY A 86 -15.36 -19.15 -3.08
C GLY A 86 -16.04 -17.80 -3.29
N ILE A 87 -15.39 -16.71 -2.88
CA ILE A 87 -15.91 -15.35 -3.06
C ILE A 87 -15.39 -14.76 -4.36
N ILE A 88 -16.31 -14.16 -5.11
CA ILE A 88 -15.98 -13.45 -6.34
C ILE A 88 -15.17 -12.19 -5.98
N PHE A 89 -13.94 -12.10 -6.44
CA PHE A 89 -13.06 -10.96 -6.18
C PHE A 89 -12.87 -10.12 -7.44
N THR A 90 -13.29 -8.87 -7.40
CA THR A 90 -13.17 -7.91 -8.50
C THR A 90 -12.24 -6.77 -8.10
N LEU A 91 -11.32 -6.39 -8.98
CA LEU A 91 -10.40 -5.26 -8.77
C LEU A 91 -10.70 -4.13 -9.76
N ASP A 92 -10.72 -2.89 -9.26
CA ASP A 92 -10.66 -1.66 -10.06
C ASP A 92 -9.35 -0.92 -9.70
N PRO A 93 -8.35 -0.88 -10.61
CA PRO A 93 -7.07 -0.21 -10.35
C PRO A 93 -7.12 1.30 -10.47
N MET A 94 -8.26 1.89 -10.83
CA MET A 94 -8.38 3.32 -11.10
C MET A 94 -7.36 3.85 -12.13
N GLY A 95 -7.02 3.03 -13.12
CA GLY A 95 -6.05 3.39 -14.17
C GLY A 95 -4.57 3.17 -13.82
N ASN A 96 -4.25 2.61 -12.64
CA ASN A 96 -2.89 2.18 -12.34
C ASN A 96 -2.52 0.87 -13.04
N HIS A 97 -1.22 0.71 -13.32
CA HIS A 97 -0.68 -0.54 -13.83
C HIS A 97 -0.68 -1.58 -12.71
N ILE A 98 -1.29 -2.73 -12.96
CA ILE A 98 -1.32 -3.85 -12.02
C ILE A 98 -0.16 -4.79 -12.35
N ARG A 99 0.48 -5.34 -11.30
CA ARG A 99 1.45 -6.41 -11.48
C ARG A 99 0.73 -7.70 -11.89
N GLU A 100 1.35 -8.44 -12.80
CA GLU A 100 0.84 -9.70 -13.36
C GLU A 100 0.43 -10.73 -12.28
N ASP A 101 1.12 -10.72 -11.12
CA ASP A 101 0.83 -11.59 -9.97
C ASP A 101 -0.56 -11.36 -9.33
N LEU A 102 -1.09 -10.14 -9.41
CA LEU A 102 -2.42 -9.82 -8.89
C LEU A 102 -3.51 -10.21 -9.87
N GLU A 103 -3.24 -10.19 -11.18
CA GLU A 103 -4.22 -10.58 -12.21
C GLU A 103 -4.58 -12.06 -12.13
N GLU A 104 -3.62 -12.93 -11.80
CA GLU A 104 -3.89 -14.37 -11.60
C GLU A 104 -4.81 -14.65 -10.40
N HIS A 105 -4.91 -13.71 -9.47
CA HIS A 105 -5.58 -13.87 -8.18
C HIS A 105 -6.85 -13.03 -8.04
N ILE A 106 -7.41 -12.54 -9.16
CA ILE A 106 -8.71 -11.86 -9.24
C ILE A 106 -9.61 -12.55 -10.25
N ASP A 107 -10.94 -12.48 -10.06
CA ASP A 107 -11.90 -13.02 -11.03
C ASP A 107 -12.23 -12.02 -12.14
N TYR A 108 -12.25 -10.74 -11.79
CA TYR A 108 -12.55 -9.67 -12.73
C TYR A 108 -11.66 -8.47 -12.49
N LEU A 109 -11.06 -7.97 -13.57
CA LEU A 109 -10.43 -6.66 -13.62
C LEU A 109 -11.39 -5.71 -14.34
N THR A 110 -12.00 -4.78 -13.63
CA THR A 110 -12.99 -3.88 -14.25
C THR A 110 -12.97 -2.50 -13.63
N THR A 111 -13.13 -1.48 -14.47
CA THR A 111 -13.31 -0.11 -14.01
C THR A 111 -14.66 0.47 -14.44
N ARG A 112 -15.32 1.18 -13.53
CA ARG A 112 -16.54 1.94 -13.84
C ARG A 112 -16.25 3.41 -14.18
N LEU A 113 -15.01 3.85 -14.00
CA LEU A 113 -14.58 5.22 -14.26
C LEU A 113 -14.50 5.50 -15.77
N PRO A 114 -15.28 6.46 -16.32
CA PRO A 114 -15.36 6.72 -17.75
C PRO A 114 -14.01 7.06 -18.38
N GLN A 115 -13.14 7.76 -17.65
CA GLN A 115 -11.82 8.17 -18.14
C GLN A 115 -10.85 6.99 -18.37
N PHE A 116 -11.04 5.86 -17.69
CA PHE A 116 -10.13 4.72 -17.76
C PHE A 116 -10.68 3.55 -18.60
N LYS A 117 -11.94 3.62 -19.06
CA LYS A 117 -12.55 2.59 -19.91
C LYS A 117 -11.91 2.46 -21.30
N LYS A 118 -11.21 3.48 -21.79
CA LYS A 118 -10.63 3.50 -23.16
C LYS A 118 -9.30 2.77 -23.30
N GLN A 119 -8.65 2.38 -22.19
CA GLN A 119 -7.34 1.70 -22.22
C GLN A 119 -7.42 0.18 -22.12
N GLN A 120 -8.62 -0.39 -22.00
CA GLN A 120 -8.84 -1.84 -21.83
C GLN A 120 -9.49 -2.52 -23.05
N GLN A 121 -9.37 -1.92 -24.25
CA GLN A 121 -9.77 -2.53 -25.52
C GLN A 121 -8.55 -2.97 -26.32
#